data_AF-A0A6B2L740-F1
#
_entry.id   AF-A0A6B2L740-F1
#
_cell.length_a   1.000
_cell.length_b   1.000
_cell.length_c   1.000
_cell.angle_alpha   90.00
_cell.angle_beta   90.00
_cell.angle_gamma   90.00
#
_symmetry.space_group_name_H-M   'P 1'
#
loop_
_entity.id
_entity.type
_entity.pdbx_description
1 polymer ?
#
loop_
_entity_poly.entity_id
_entity_poly.type
_entity_poly.pdbx_seq_one_letter_code
_entity_poly.pdbx_strand_id
1 'polypeptide(L)'
;MHNILPLLRTYPALVQPILSFIHVPHFAIRNWVPITVTTIGSLLTMKYLFNRSVDIKNLIIDTSESLKSFYYSQIDGIVKGIYETIRYTGDTESQKIQEAALLASEESLARMVLEYNKEANPTIDTTSLQQIEKAAKHGDLSSLMPGYEKEIVKPIYNALFGQFLRLILIQVQKQKVDVERTLLQLDKLLKANELNFSILAAIPTLVTAFVFYRFLVRERNYEFLYRTIREDVRQVHRLLNKNRKKSKATALNLSSGRRRSVIASNVNGGGELSCVDMGRLVISLDRMRQRAYYVPHADVSSWLKQDIRELQTEQFSIEQRLTTLQR
;
A
#
# COMPACT_ATOMS: atom_id res chain seq x y z
N MET A 1 20.60 39.08 47.19
CA MET A 1 19.38 39.38 47.96
C MET A 1 18.94 38.14 48.72
N HIS A 2 19.66 37.81 49.80
CA HIS A 2 19.36 36.71 50.70
C HIS A 2 18.68 37.29 51.96
N ASN A 3 17.70 36.56 52.51
CA ASN A 3 17.05 36.77 53.83
C ASN A 3 15.90 37.81 53.94
N ILE A 4 14.81 37.62 53.20
CA ILE A 4 13.51 38.28 53.50
C ILE A 4 12.41 37.27 53.89
N LEU A 5 12.60 35.98 53.59
CA LEU A 5 11.69 34.89 53.93
C LEU A 5 11.36 34.73 55.43
N PRO A 6 12.29 34.91 56.40
CA PRO A 6 11.95 34.76 57.81
C PRO A 6 11.12 35.94 58.37
N LEU A 7 11.22 37.14 57.76
CA LEU A 7 10.43 38.31 58.19
C LEU A 7 8.94 38.20 57.77
N LEU A 8 8.65 37.59 56.62
CA LEU A 8 7.29 37.37 56.13
C LEU A 8 6.47 36.40 56.99
N ARG A 9 7.14 35.52 57.76
CA ARG A 9 6.47 34.58 58.68
C ARG A 9 6.01 35.25 59.98
N THR A 10 6.56 36.42 60.30
CA THR A 10 6.40 37.07 61.61
C THR A 10 5.20 38.04 61.66
N TYR A 11 4.68 38.49 60.50
CA TYR A 11 3.56 39.45 60.43
C TYR A 11 2.42 38.98 59.49
N PRO A 12 1.65 37.93 59.85
CA PRO A 12 0.59 37.41 58.99
C PRO A 12 -0.53 38.43 58.69
N ALA A 13 -0.76 39.39 59.59
CA ALA A 13 -1.84 40.39 59.45
C ALA A 13 -1.60 41.42 58.33
N LEU A 14 -0.34 41.74 58.00
CA LEU A 14 -0.01 42.68 56.91
C LEU A 14 0.15 41.96 55.56
N VAL A 15 0.48 40.67 55.57
CA VAL A 15 0.81 39.92 54.35
C VAL A 15 -0.44 39.28 53.71
N GLN A 16 -1.44 38.88 54.51
CA GLN A 16 -2.68 38.30 53.99
C GLN A 16 -3.48 39.20 53.02
N PRO A 17 -3.70 40.50 53.29
CA PRO A 17 -4.42 41.36 52.35
C PRO A 17 -3.65 41.55 51.03
N ILE A 18 -2.31 41.62 51.08
CA ILE A 18 -1.45 41.76 49.89
C ILE A 18 -1.43 40.47 49.05
N LEU A 19 -1.37 39.30 49.70
CA LEU A 19 -1.43 38.00 49.02
C LEU A 19 -2.80 37.72 48.39
N SER A 20 -3.91 38.17 49.01
CA SER A 20 -5.25 38.01 48.43
C SER A 20 -5.46 38.83 47.15
N PHE A 21 -4.67 39.89 46.96
CA PHE A 21 -4.67 40.73 45.77
C PHE A 21 -3.86 40.11 44.61
N ILE A 22 -2.92 39.21 44.91
CA ILE A 22 -2.09 38.51 43.92
C ILE A 22 -2.76 37.17 43.59
N HIS A 23 -3.79 37.21 42.74
CA HIS A 23 -4.37 36.01 42.15
C HIS A 23 -3.42 35.43 41.09
N VAL A 24 -3.31 34.10 41.06
CA VAL A 24 -2.56 33.37 40.02
C VAL A 24 -3.14 33.78 38.66
N PRO A 25 -2.33 34.30 37.70
CA PRO A 25 -2.86 34.85 36.47
C PRO A 25 -3.65 33.81 35.69
N HIS A 26 -4.83 34.21 35.23
CA HIS A 26 -5.77 33.37 34.49
C HIS A 26 -5.10 32.73 33.27
N PHE A 27 -5.48 31.50 32.89
CA PHE A 27 -4.84 30.75 31.80
C PHE A 27 -4.78 31.54 30.49
N ALA A 28 -5.81 32.34 30.20
CA ALA A 28 -5.86 33.23 29.04
C ALA A 28 -4.81 34.36 29.08
N ILE A 29 -4.46 34.86 30.28
CA ILE A 29 -3.43 35.89 30.48
C ILE A 29 -2.03 35.28 30.38
N ARG A 30 -1.85 34.02 30.78
CA ARG A 30 -0.55 33.33 30.66
C ARG A 30 -0.23 32.92 29.23
N ASN A 31 -1.24 32.52 28.46
CA ASN A 31 -1.11 32.01 27.10
C ASN A 31 -1.66 32.97 26.02
N TRP A 32 -1.72 34.28 26.31
CA TRP A 32 -2.36 35.25 25.41
C TRP A 32 -1.68 35.34 24.04
N VAL A 33 -0.35 35.17 23.96
CA VAL A 33 0.40 35.22 22.70
C VAL A 33 0.04 34.04 21.79
N PRO A 34 0.18 32.76 22.19
CA PRO A 34 -0.21 31.66 21.31
C PRO A 34 -1.71 31.69 21.00
N ILE A 35 -2.57 32.07 21.95
CA ILE A 35 -4.02 32.16 21.70
C ILE A 35 -4.33 33.21 20.64
N THR A 36 -3.74 34.40 20.71
CA THR A 36 -3.99 35.45 19.71
C THR A 36 -3.39 35.09 18.35
N VAL A 37 -2.18 34.52 18.31
CA VAL A 37 -1.54 34.05 17.07
C VAL A 37 -2.35 32.93 16.41
N THR A 38 -2.82 31.94 17.18
CA THR A 38 -3.67 30.86 16.65
C THR A 38 -5.03 31.37 16.22
N THR A 39 -5.63 32.33 16.94
CA THR A 39 -6.93 32.89 16.57
C THR A 39 -6.84 33.73 15.30
N ILE A 40 -5.81 34.58 15.18
CA ILE A 40 -5.54 35.36 13.97
C ILE A 40 -5.20 34.43 12.80
N GLY A 41 -4.34 33.44 13.03
CA GLY A 41 -4.01 32.41 12.04
C GLY A 41 -5.25 31.66 11.57
N SER A 42 -6.12 31.24 12.50
CA SER A 42 -7.39 30.56 12.20
C SER A 42 -8.35 31.45 11.42
N LEU A 43 -8.42 32.75 11.70
CA LEU A 43 -9.27 33.68 10.97
C LEU A 43 -8.74 33.92 9.55
N LEU A 44 -7.42 34.03 9.38
CA LEU A 44 -6.78 34.18 8.08
C LEU A 44 -6.92 32.93 7.22
N THR A 45 -6.70 31.73 7.79
CA THR A 45 -6.92 30.47 7.09
C THR A 45 -8.39 30.27 6.74
N MET A 46 -9.31 30.57 7.65
CA MET A 46 -10.75 30.51 7.39
C MET A 46 -11.15 31.47 6.27
N LYS A 47 -10.68 32.72 6.30
CA LYS A 47 -10.95 33.70 5.24
C LYS A 47 -10.35 33.27 3.90
N TYR A 48 -9.14 32.71 3.91
CA TYR A 48 -8.49 32.16 2.72
C TYR A 48 -9.27 30.98 2.15
N LEU A 49 -9.71 30.03 2.99
CA LEU A 49 -10.51 28.87 2.60
C LEU A 49 -11.89 29.27 2.06
N PHE A 50 -12.58 30.23 2.68
CA PHE A 50 -13.88 30.71 2.21
C PHE A 50 -13.76 31.48 0.90
N ASN A 51 -12.77 32.38 0.79
CA ASN A 51 -12.52 33.13 -0.43
C ASN A 51 -12.08 32.21 -1.59
N ARG A 52 -11.48 31.07 -1.26
CA ARG A 52 -10.98 30.05 -2.20
C ARG A 52 -11.90 28.82 -2.30
N SER A 53 -13.12 28.91 -1.77
CA SER A 53 -14.10 27.80 -1.78
C SER A 53 -14.45 27.35 -3.20
N VAL A 54 -14.43 28.28 -4.16
CA VAL A 54 -14.59 27.99 -5.59
C VAL A 54 -13.41 27.15 -6.10
N ASP A 55 -12.17 27.55 -5.82
CA ASP A 55 -10.99 26.78 -6.23
C ASP A 55 -10.92 25.41 -5.55
N ILE A 56 -11.40 25.27 -4.30
CA ILE A 56 -11.46 23.95 -3.63
C ILE A 56 -12.48 23.05 -4.34
N LYS A 57 -13.64 23.59 -4.72
CA LYS A 57 -14.62 22.84 -5.51
C LYS A 57 -14.04 22.44 -6.87
N ASN A 58 -13.37 23.38 -7.55
CA ASN A 58 -12.70 23.10 -8.82
C ASN A 58 -11.62 22.05 -8.63
N LEU A 59 -10.77 22.15 -7.60
CA LEU A 59 -9.75 21.16 -7.30
C LEU A 59 -10.35 19.76 -7.06
N ILE A 60 -11.47 19.67 -6.35
CA ILE A 60 -12.18 18.38 -6.16
C ILE A 60 -12.72 17.86 -7.49
N ILE A 61 -13.34 18.73 -8.29
CA ILE A 61 -13.88 18.36 -9.61
C ILE A 61 -12.74 17.91 -10.52
N ASP A 62 -11.68 18.71 -10.68
CA ASP A 62 -10.50 18.44 -11.49
C ASP A 62 -9.77 17.18 -11.04
N THR A 63 -9.64 16.97 -9.72
CA THR A 63 -9.04 15.73 -9.17
C THR A 63 -9.93 14.54 -9.47
N SER A 64 -11.24 14.66 -9.33
CA SER A 64 -12.19 13.58 -9.62
C SER A 64 -12.21 13.24 -11.12
N GLU A 65 -12.15 14.24 -11.97
CA GLU A 65 -12.10 14.09 -13.42
C GLU A 65 -10.76 13.48 -13.85
N SER A 66 -9.66 13.90 -13.24
CA SER A 66 -8.34 13.31 -13.46
C SER A 66 -8.28 11.84 -13.03
N LEU A 67 -8.86 11.50 -11.87
CA LEU A 67 -8.95 10.11 -11.41
C LEU A 67 -9.84 9.26 -12.31
N LYS A 68 -10.97 9.82 -12.78
CA LYS A 68 -11.89 9.16 -13.71
C LYS A 68 -11.19 8.91 -15.05
N SER A 69 -10.53 9.94 -15.59
CA SER A 69 -9.74 9.86 -16.82
C SER A 69 -8.61 8.84 -16.70
N PHE A 70 -7.84 8.88 -15.60
CA PHE A 70 -6.81 7.89 -15.29
C PHE A 70 -7.39 6.47 -15.21
N TYR A 71 -8.51 6.27 -14.52
CA TYR A 71 -9.16 4.96 -14.41
C TYR A 71 -9.57 4.41 -15.79
N TYR A 72 -10.30 5.18 -16.60
CA TYR A 72 -10.77 4.73 -17.91
C TYR A 72 -9.62 4.50 -18.89
N SER A 73 -8.69 5.45 -19.01
CA SER A 73 -7.55 5.35 -19.94
C SER A 73 -6.61 4.20 -19.57
N GLN A 74 -6.26 4.09 -18.28
CA GLN A 74 -5.25 3.14 -17.85
C GLN A 74 -5.81 1.71 -17.82
N ILE A 75 -7.07 1.51 -17.41
CA ILE A 75 -7.67 0.18 -17.40
C ILE A 75 -7.95 -0.29 -18.82
N ASP A 76 -8.41 0.58 -19.71
CA ASP A 76 -8.59 0.21 -21.12
C ASP A 76 -7.26 -0.23 -21.74
N GLY A 77 -6.18 0.53 -21.51
CA GLY A 77 -4.84 0.17 -21.98
C GLY A 77 -4.30 -1.15 -21.39
N ILE A 78 -4.45 -1.35 -20.08
CA ILE A 78 -3.99 -2.58 -19.41
C ILE A 78 -4.82 -3.79 -19.85
N VAL A 79 -6.15 -3.67 -19.87
CA VAL A 79 -7.05 -4.77 -20.23
C VAL A 79 -6.90 -5.12 -21.69
N LYS A 80 -6.86 -4.14 -22.60
CA LYS A 80 -6.58 -4.39 -24.02
C LYS A 80 -5.21 -5.01 -24.21
N GLY A 81 -4.16 -4.48 -23.58
CA GLY A 81 -2.80 -5.04 -23.72
C GLY A 81 -2.70 -6.49 -23.27
N ILE A 82 -3.30 -6.84 -22.13
CA ILE A 82 -3.33 -8.22 -21.62
C ILE A 82 -4.25 -9.10 -22.48
N TYR A 83 -5.45 -8.62 -22.82
CA TYR A 83 -6.42 -9.37 -23.61
C TYR A 83 -5.89 -9.64 -25.02
N GLU A 84 -5.35 -8.63 -25.70
CA GLU A 84 -4.79 -8.76 -27.04
C GLU A 84 -3.59 -9.70 -27.02
N THR A 85 -2.71 -9.58 -26.02
CA THR A 85 -1.57 -10.47 -25.90
C THR A 85 -2.00 -11.92 -25.69
N ILE A 86 -2.93 -12.20 -24.77
CA ILE A 86 -3.35 -13.58 -24.48
C ILE A 86 -4.19 -14.17 -25.63
N ARG A 87 -5.08 -13.37 -26.24
CA ARG A 87 -6.01 -13.84 -27.28
C ARG A 87 -5.37 -13.96 -28.67
N TYR A 88 -4.46 -13.06 -29.05
CA TYR A 88 -3.84 -13.05 -30.39
C TYR A 88 -2.48 -13.77 -30.47
N THR A 89 -2.02 -14.42 -29.40
CA THR A 89 -0.78 -15.23 -29.38
C THR A 89 -0.76 -16.40 -30.39
N GLY A 90 -1.87 -16.72 -31.06
CA GLY A 90 -1.90 -17.80 -32.06
C GLY A 90 -2.47 -17.44 -33.44
N ASP A 91 -2.97 -16.22 -33.67
CA ASP A 91 -3.86 -15.97 -34.84
C ASP A 91 -3.68 -14.60 -35.49
N THR A 92 -2.53 -13.94 -35.28
CA THR A 92 -2.27 -12.67 -35.98
C THR A 92 -2.06 -12.97 -37.46
N GLU A 93 -2.85 -12.34 -38.33
CA GLU A 93 -2.75 -12.51 -39.79
C GLU A 93 -1.32 -12.33 -40.30
N SER A 94 -0.58 -11.38 -39.71
CA SER A 94 0.84 -11.13 -39.97
C SER A 94 1.76 -12.30 -39.61
N GLN A 95 1.47 -13.06 -38.55
CA GLN A 95 2.25 -14.27 -38.21
C GLN A 95 1.97 -15.38 -39.21
N LYS A 96 0.70 -15.59 -39.59
CA LYS A 96 0.34 -16.57 -40.63
C LYS A 96 0.99 -16.25 -41.98
N ILE A 97 1.02 -14.97 -42.36
CA ILE A 97 1.69 -14.52 -43.59
C ILE A 97 3.20 -14.82 -43.52
N GLN A 98 3.85 -14.53 -42.40
CA GLN A 98 5.28 -14.81 -42.21
C GLN A 98 5.57 -16.32 -42.17
N GLU A 99 4.72 -17.12 -41.52
CA GLU A 99 4.82 -18.59 -41.51
C GLU A 99 4.60 -19.18 -42.90
N ALA A 100 3.61 -18.69 -43.65
CA ALA A 100 3.37 -19.10 -45.03
C ALA A 100 4.53 -18.71 -45.95
N ALA A 101 5.11 -17.52 -45.76
CA ALA A 101 6.29 -17.07 -46.48
C ALA A 101 7.51 -17.96 -46.18
N LEU A 102 7.74 -18.30 -44.90
CA LEU A 102 8.80 -19.22 -44.49
C LEU A 102 8.60 -20.59 -45.16
N LEU A 103 7.40 -21.16 -45.09
CA LEU A 103 7.10 -22.46 -45.70
C LEU A 103 7.31 -22.45 -47.22
N ALA A 104 6.90 -21.37 -47.90
CA ALA A 104 7.12 -21.21 -49.33
C ALA A 104 8.62 -21.11 -49.67
N SER A 105 9.41 -20.41 -48.86
CA SER A 105 10.87 -20.32 -49.03
C SER A 105 11.57 -21.65 -48.72
N GLU A 106 11.16 -22.38 -47.68
CA GLU A 106 11.67 -23.72 -47.35
C GLU A 106 11.38 -24.73 -48.46
N GLU A 107 10.17 -24.70 -49.03
CA GLU A 107 9.79 -25.56 -50.15
C GLU A 107 10.60 -25.22 -51.41
N SER A 108 10.78 -23.93 -51.70
CA SER A 108 11.62 -23.47 -52.80
C SER A 108 13.07 -23.97 -52.65
N LEU A 109 13.65 -23.81 -51.44
CA LEU A 109 14.99 -24.29 -51.13
C LEU A 109 15.10 -25.81 -51.33
N ALA A 110 14.14 -26.57 -50.81
CA ALA A 110 14.11 -28.02 -50.97
C ALA A 110 14.08 -28.44 -52.45
N ARG A 111 13.27 -27.76 -53.27
CA ARG A 111 13.23 -28.02 -54.73
C ARG A 111 14.57 -27.74 -55.40
N MET A 112 15.22 -26.62 -55.08
CA MET A 112 16.53 -26.28 -55.67
C MET A 112 17.63 -27.27 -55.28
N VAL A 113 17.66 -27.69 -54.01
CA VAL A 113 18.64 -28.69 -53.52
C VAL A 113 18.40 -30.04 -54.18
N LEU A 114 17.15 -30.45 -54.30
CA LEU A 114 16.76 -31.71 -54.93
C LEU A 114 17.15 -31.72 -56.41
N GLU A 115 16.87 -30.63 -57.13
CA GLU A 115 17.22 -30.48 -58.55
C GLU A 115 18.75 -30.52 -58.77
N TYR A 116 19.52 -29.83 -57.93
CA TYR A 116 20.98 -29.89 -57.96
C TYR A 116 21.50 -31.32 -57.77
N ASN A 117 21.00 -32.05 -56.76
CA ASN A 117 21.46 -33.41 -56.48
C ASN A 117 21.12 -34.40 -57.60
N LYS A 118 19.96 -34.24 -58.25
CA LYS A 118 19.57 -35.05 -59.41
C LYS A 118 20.51 -34.84 -60.60
N GLU A 119 20.92 -33.60 -60.85
CA GLU A 119 21.85 -33.28 -61.93
C GLU A 119 23.29 -33.70 -61.62
N ALA A 120 23.72 -33.53 -60.36
CA ALA A 120 25.08 -33.87 -59.93
C ALA A 120 25.34 -35.38 -59.92
N ASN A 121 24.34 -36.21 -59.57
CA ASN A 121 24.46 -37.67 -59.55
C ASN A 121 23.18 -38.35 -60.07
N PRO A 122 23.13 -38.72 -61.35
CA PRO A 122 21.96 -39.34 -62.00
C PRO A 122 21.57 -40.73 -61.45
N THR A 123 22.45 -41.39 -60.69
CA THR A 123 22.27 -42.74 -60.14
C THR A 123 21.85 -42.77 -58.67
N ILE A 124 21.52 -41.63 -58.05
CA ILE A 124 21.06 -41.59 -56.65
C ILE A 124 19.72 -42.31 -56.50
N ASP A 125 19.61 -43.15 -55.46
CA ASP A 125 18.37 -43.83 -55.11
C ASP A 125 17.28 -42.84 -54.65
N THR A 126 16.04 -43.14 -55.02
CA THR A 126 14.84 -42.36 -54.71
C THR A 126 14.64 -42.16 -53.20
N THR A 127 15.05 -43.12 -52.37
CA THR A 127 14.94 -43.03 -50.90
C THR A 127 15.90 -41.99 -50.33
N SER A 128 17.14 -41.94 -50.83
CA SER A 128 18.14 -40.92 -50.47
C SER A 128 17.76 -39.52 -50.93
N LEU A 129 17.14 -39.37 -52.12
CA LEU A 129 16.64 -38.07 -52.58
C LEU A 129 15.53 -37.51 -51.67
N GLN A 130 14.64 -38.36 -51.16
CA GLN A 130 13.61 -37.94 -50.21
C GLN A 130 14.20 -37.52 -48.84
N GLN A 131 15.28 -38.17 -48.40
CA GLN A 131 15.98 -37.76 -47.18
C GLN A 131 16.65 -36.40 -47.35
N ILE A 132 17.30 -36.16 -48.50
CA ILE A 132 17.91 -34.88 -48.85
C ILE A 132 16.84 -33.78 -48.94
N GLU A 133 15.67 -34.05 -49.53
CA GLU A 133 14.57 -33.09 -49.58
C GLU A 133 14.09 -32.70 -48.17
N LYS A 134 13.88 -33.70 -47.30
CA LYS A 134 13.45 -33.44 -45.90
C LYS A 134 14.50 -32.66 -45.13
N ALA A 135 15.78 -32.99 -45.29
CA ALA A 135 16.88 -32.25 -44.68
C ALA A 135 16.94 -30.80 -45.20
N ALA A 136 16.79 -30.62 -46.52
CA ALA A 136 16.80 -29.32 -47.17
C ALA A 136 15.62 -28.41 -46.75
N LYS A 137 14.44 -28.98 -46.45
CA LYS A 137 13.30 -28.22 -45.88
C LYS A 137 13.64 -27.58 -44.54
N HIS A 138 14.45 -28.24 -43.72
CA HIS A 138 14.97 -27.67 -42.48
C HIS A 138 16.23 -26.80 -42.71
N GLY A 139 16.60 -26.58 -43.96
CA GLY A 139 17.74 -25.80 -44.38
C GLY A 139 19.09 -26.48 -44.14
N ASP A 140 19.12 -27.80 -44.03
CA ASP A 140 20.37 -28.55 -44.06
C ASP A 140 20.85 -28.70 -45.52
N LEU A 141 21.98 -28.07 -45.84
CA LEU A 141 22.60 -28.07 -47.15
C LEU A 141 23.85 -28.95 -47.22
N SER A 142 24.03 -29.89 -46.28
CA SER A 142 25.23 -30.73 -46.21
C SER A 142 25.52 -31.48 -47.51
N SER A 143 24.49 -31.85 -48.28
CA SER A 143 24.65 -32.49 -49.60
C SER A 143 25.33 -31.61 -50.66
N LEU A 144 25.27 -30.28 -50.50
CA LEU A 144 25.83 -29.31 -51.46
C LEU A 144 27.28 -28.94 -51.16
N MET A 145 27.74 -29.13 -49.92
CA MET A 145 29.07 -28.71 -49.48
C MET A 145 30.22 -29.31 -50.31
N PRO A 146 30.22 -30.61 -50.68
CA PRO A 146 31.29 -31.16 -51.51
C PRO A 146 31.34 -30.53 -52.91
N GLY A 147 30.19 -30.22 -53.49
CA GLY A 147 30.09 -29.51 -54.76
C GLY A 147 30.58 -28.07 -54.65
N TYR A 148 30.17 -27.38 -53.58
CA TYR A 148 30.59 -26.02 -53.28
C TYR A 148 32.10 -25.90 -53.04
N GLU A 149 32.68 -26.79 -52.24
CA GLU A 149 34.12 -26.85 -51.96
C GLU A 149 34.94 -27.09 -53.23
N LYS A 150 34.44 -27.94 -54.15
CA LYS A 150 35.10 -28.17 -55.43
C LYS A 150 35.06 -26.93 -56.32
N GLU A 151 33.94 -26.22 -56.35
CA GLU A 151 33.71 -25.12 -57.28
C GLU A 151 34.29 -23.78 -56.80
N ILE A 152 34.43 -23.57 -55.49
CA ILE A 152 35.02 -22.33 -54.95
C ILE A 152 36.52 -22.19 -55.21
N VAL A 153 37.24 -23.28 -55.52
CA VAL A 153 38.69 -23.27 -55.79
C VAL A 153 39.06 -22.37 -56.98
N LYS A 154 38.21 -22.33 -58.01
CA LYS A 154 38.38 -21.49 -59.20
C LYS A 154 37.11 -20.68 -59.46
N PRO A 155 36.85 -19.62 -58.67
CA PRO A 155 35.53 -19.01 -58.56
C PRO A 155 35.08 -18.33 -59.87
N ILE A 156 35.98 -17.62 -60.56
CA ILE A 156 35.63 -16.90 -61.81
C ILE A 156 35.35 -17.91 -62.95
N TYR A 157 36.20 -18.94 -63.07
CA TYR A 157 36.04 -19.95 -64.11
C TYR A 157 34.77 -20.78 -63.89
N ASN A 158 34.55 -21.26 -62.66
CA ASN A 158 33.39 -22.09 -62.33
C ASN A 158 32.09 -21.30 -62.23
N ALA A 159 32.13 -19.97 -62.06
CA ALA A 159 30.94 -19.12 -62.19
C ALA A 159 30.48 -18.99 -63.65
N LEU A 160 31.42 -18.91 -64.61
CA LEU A 160 31.10 -18.73 -66.02
C LEU A 160 30.86 -20.05 -66.76
N PHE A 161 31.59 -21.10 -66.38
CA PHE A 161 31.59 -22.40 -67.09
C PHE A 161 31.16 -23.58 -66.21
N GLY A 162 30.83 -23.37 -64.93
CA GLY A 162 30.47 -24.40 -63.95
C GLY A 162 29.15 -24.13 -63.24
N GLN A 163 28.90 -24.82 -62.11
CA GLN A 163 27.65 -24.71 -61.35
C GLN A 163 27.75 -23.72 -60.18
N PHE A 164 28.87 -22.98 -60.07
CA PHE A 164 29.19 -22.21 -58.86
C PHE A 164 28.18 -21.09 -58.63
N LEU A 165 27.74 -20.46 -59.71
CA LEU A 165 26.71 -19.45 -59.67
C LEU A 165 25.39 -20.00 -59.11
N ARG A 166 25.01 -21.23 -59.48
CA ARG A 166 23.81 -21.89 -58.96
C ARG A 166 23.95 -22.22 -57.47
N LEU A 167 25.10 -22.76 -57.05
CA LEU A 167 25.36 -23.05 -55.65
C LEU A 167 25.32 -21.78 -54.77
N ILE A 168 25.88 -20.67 -55.26
CA ILE A 168 25.74 -19.36 -54.59
C ILE A 168 24.27 -18.94 -54.49
N LEU A 169 23.49 -19.06 -55.57
CA LEU A 169 22.06 -18.72 -55.54
C LEU A 169 21.28 -19.56 -54.53
N ILE A 170 21.58 -20.86 -54.42
CA ILE A 170 20.99 -21.73 -53.40
C ILE A 170 21.37 -21.24 -52.00
N GLN A 171 22.62 -20.84 -51.79
CA GLN A 171 23.08 -20.34 -50.50
C GLN A 171 22.45 -19.00 -50.11
N VAL A 172 22.21 -18.12 -51.08
CA VAL A 172 21.44 -16.88 -50.88
C VAL A 172 19.98 -17.20 -50.48
N GLN A 173 19.38 -18.23 -51.08
CA GLN A 173 18.03 -18.67 -50.73
C GLN A 173 17.97 -19.31 -49.34
N LYS A 174 19.02 -20.04 -48.93
CA LYS A 174 19.16 -20.52 -47.55
C LYS A 174 19.28 -19.36 -46.56
N GLN A 175 20.09 -18.35 -46.88
CA GLN A 175 20.18 -17.15 -46.05
C GLN A 175 18.82 -16.46 -45.91
N LYS A 176 18.02 -16.40 -46.99
CA LYS A 176 16.65 -15.87 -46.94
C LYS A 176 15.76 -16.68 -45.97
N VAL A 177 15.77 -18.02 -46.07
CA VAL A 177 15.03 -18.91 -45.15
C VAL A 177 15.47 -18.69 -43.70
N ASP A 178 16.77 -18.54 -43.44
CA ASP A 178 17.29 -18.33 -42.08
C ASP A 178 16.88 -16.97 -41.50
N VAL A 179 16.87 -15.93 -42.34
CA VAL A 179 16.36 -14.62 -41.94
C VAL A 179 14.87 -14.69 -41.63
N GLU A 180 14.04 -15.30 -42.50
CA GLU A 180 12.60 -15.46 -42.26
C GLU A 180 12.32 -16.26 -40.97
N ARG A 181 13.05 -17.34 -40.72
CA ARG A 181 12.95 -18.12 -39.47
C ARG A 181 13.35 -17.29 -38.25
N THR A 182 14.42 -16.49 -38.37
CA THR A 182 14.87 -15.61 -37.28
C THR A 182 13.87 -14.50 -37.01
N LEU A 183 13.27 -13.92 -38.04
CA LEU A 183 12.21 -12.91 -37.90
C LEU A 183 11.00 -13.47 -37.15
N LEU A 184 10.57 -14.69 -37.46
CA LEU A 184 9.50 -15.37 -36.71
C LEU A 184 9.85 -15.61 -35.23
N GLN A 185 11.12 -15.90 -34.92
CA GLN A 185 11.58 -16.04 -33.55
C GLN A 185 11.64 -14.68 -32.83
N LEU A 186 12.09 -13.63 -33.53
CA LEU A 186 12.14 -12.28 -32.99
C LEU A 186 10.73 -11.76 -32.69
N ASP A 187 9.75 -12.03 -33.54
CA ASP A 187 8.35 -11.66 -33.28
C ASP A 187 7.84 -12.29 -31.98
N LYS A 188 8.14 -13.58 -31.75
CA LYS A 188 7.83 -14.28 -30.48
C LYS A 188 8.51 -13.64 -29.28
N LEU A 189 9.78 -13.23 -29.41
CA LEU A 189 10.51 -12.55 -28.33
C LEU A 189 9.96 -11.15 -28.04
N LEU A 190 9.64 -10.37 -29.08
CA LEU A 190 9.04 -9.04 -28.93
C LEU A 190 7.68 -9.14 -28.27
N LYS A 191 6.86 -10.14 -28.63
CA LYS A 191 5.57 -10.38 -27.97
C LYS A 191 5.72 -10.75 -26.50
N ALA A 192 6.71 -11.57 -26.15
CA ALA A 192 7.03 -11.87 -24.76
C ALA A 192 7.43 -10.61 -23.96
N ASN A 193 8.15 -9.68 -24.61
CA ASN A 193 8.50 -8.40 -23.98
C ASN A 193 7.30 -7.45 -23.84
N GLU A 194 6.40 -7.42 -24.81
CA GLU A 194 5.16 -6.64 -24.74
C GLU A 194 4.30 -7.04 -23.53
N LEU A 195 4.22 -8.35 -23.23
CA LEU A 195 3.55 -8.82 -22.02
C LEU A 195 4.21 -8.27 -20.75
N ASN A 196 5.54 -8.30 -20.67
CA ASN A 196 6.27 -7.76 -19.54
C ASN A 196 6.01 -6.25 -19.36
N PHE A 197 5.96 -5.48 -20.44
CA PHE A 197 5.63 -4.05 -20.38
C PHE A 197 4.19 -3.80 -19.96
N SER A 198 3.25 -4.65 -20.39
CA SER A 198 1.83 -4.57 -20.00
C SER A 198 1.65 -4.81 -18.50
N ILE A 199 2.38 -5.79 -17.94
CA ILE A 199 2.40 -6.07 -16.50
C ILE A 199 3.06 -4.93 -15.73
N LEU A 200 4.19 -4.40 -16.22
CA LEU A 200 4.88 -3.28 -15.59
C LEU A 200 4.00 -2.02 -15.54
N ALA A 201 3.23 -1.76 -16.60
CA ALA A 201 2.27 -0.66 -16.67
C ALA A 201 1.08 -0.80 -15.69
N ALA A 202 0.82 -2.00 -15.19
CA ALA A 202 -0.21 -2.26 -14.17
C ALA A 202 0.28 -2.02 -12.72
N ILE A 203 1.58 -1.83 -12.50
CA ILE A 203 2.10 -1.63 -11.14
C ILE A 203 1.59 -0.32 -10.50
N PRO A 204 1.63 0.85 -11.17
CA PRO A 204 1.18 2.10 -10.56
C PRO A 204 -0.30 2.09 -10.15
N THR A 205 -1.15 1.39 -10.91
CA THR A 205 -2.58 1.26 -10.58
C THR A 205 -2.78 0.39 -9.35
N LEU A 206 -2.07 -0.73 -9.24
CA LEU A 206 -2.09 -1.60 -8.06
C LEU A 206 -1.60 -0.87 -6.80
N VAL A 207 -0.52 -0.09 -6.92
CA VAL A 207 0.00 0.72 -5.81
C VAL A 207 -1.04 1.76 -5.37
N THR A 208 -1.65 2.47 -6.32
CA THR A 208 -2.67 3.48 -6.03
C THR A 208 -3.90 2.87 -5.36
N ALA A 209 -4.39 1.74 -5.88
CA ALA A 209 -5.51 1.00 -5.29
C ALA A 209 -5.18 0.49 -3.87
N PHE A 210 -3.95 0.02 -3.64
CA PHE A 210 -3.51 -0.43 -2.33
C PHE A 210 -3.42 0.72 -1.31
N VAL A 211 -2.89 1.87 -1.71
CA VAL A 211 -2.85 3.07 -0.86
C VAL A 211 -4.26 3.53 -0.51
N PHE A 212 -5.16 3.57 -1.49
CA PHE A 212 -6.55 3.93 -1.30
C PHE A 212 -7.28 2.95 -0.36
N TYR A 213 -7.09 1.64 -0.56
CA TYR A 213 -7.63 0.60 0.31
C TYR A 213 -7.11 0.74 1.75
N ARG A 214 -5.80 0.94 1.92
CA ARG A 214 -5.17 1.20 3.23
C ARG A 214 -5.76 2.44 3.89
N PHE A 215 -5.98 3.51 3.14
CA PHE A 215 -6.60 4.74 3.64
C PHE A 215 -8.03 4.49 4.15
N LEU A 216 -8.86 3.82 3.34
CA LEU A 216 -10.26 3.54 3.67
C LEU A 216 -10.41 2.60 4.88
N VAL A 217 -9.63 1.52 4.92
CA VAL A 217 -9.63 0.58 6.06
C VAL A 217 -9.15 1.27 7.32
N ARG A 218 -8.13 2.11 7.22
CA ARG A 218 -7.59 2.87 8.34
C ARG A 218 -8.63 3.80 8.95
N GLU A 219 -9.36 4.56 8.14
CA GLU A 219 -10.40 5.47 8.62
C GLU A 219 -11.56 4.73 9.31
N ARG A 220 -12.04 3.63 8.71
CA ARG A 220 -13.10 2.80 9.32
C ARG A 220 -12.67 2.14 10.64
N ASN A 221 -11.43 1.66 10.73
CA ASN A 221 -10.93 1.03 11.94
C ASN A 221 -10.79 2.03 13.09
N TYR A 222 -10.42 3.28 12.82
CA TYR A 222 -10.33 4.31 13.87
C TYR A 222 -11.70 4.70 14.43
N GLU A 223 -12.71 4.89 13.57
CA GLU A 223 -14.09 5.11 14.01
C GLU A 223 -14.57 4.02 14.98
N PHE A 224 -14.33 2.75 14.63
CA PHE A 224 -14.68 1.63 15.48
C PHE A 224 -13.91 1.63 16.81
N LEU A 225 -12.60 1.91 16.77
CA LEU A 225 -11.75 1.97 17.94
C LEU A 225 -12.19 3.07 18.93
N TYR A 226 -12.45 4.29 18.44
CA TYR A 226 -12.90 5.40 19.29
C TYR A 226 -14.28 5.15 19.90
N ARG A 227 -15.22 4.56 19.15
CA ARG A 227 -16.54 4.19 19.68
C ARG A 227 -16.41 3.17 20.82
N THR A 228 -15.58 2.15 20.62
CA THR A 228 -15.34 1.10 21.62
C THR A 228 -14.68 1.66 22.88
N ILE A 229 -13.65 2.49 22.74
CA ILE A 229 -12.99 3.15 23.89
C ILE A 229 -13.98 4.04 24.64
N ARG A 230 -14.83 4.79 23.93
CA ARG A 230 -15.86 5.63 24.55
C ARG A 230 -16.89 4.80 25.33
N GLU A 231 -17.21 3.60 24.86
CA GLU A 231 -18.07 2.65 25.58
C GLU A 231 -17.40 2.12 26.85
N ASP A 232 -16.10 1.76 26.80
CA ASP A 232 -15.33 1.34 27.97
C ASP A 232 -15.29 2.44 29.05
N VAL A 233 -14.99 3.69 28.64
CA VAL A 233 -14.99 4.86 29.52
C VAL A 233 -16.36 5.07 30.16
N ARG A 234 -17.45 4.91 29.39
CA ARG A 234 -18.82 4.99 29.92
C ARG A 234 -19.12 3.88 30.93
N GLN A 235 -18.62 2.66 30.71
CA GLN A 235 -18.80 1.55 31.65
C GLN A 235 -18.08 1.84 32.97
N VAL A 236 -16.83 2.29 32.92
CA VAL A 236 -16.06 2.70 34.11
C VAL A 236 -16.77 3.85 34.84
N HIS A 237 -17.23 4.87 34.12
CA HIS A 237 -17.97 5.99 34.69
C HIS A 237 -19.27 5.56 35.39
N ARG A 238 -20.01 4.59 34.82
CA ARG A 238 -21.22 4.02 35.45
C ARG A 238 -20.89 3.23 36.71
N LEU A 239 -19.83 2.43 36.70
CA LEU A 239 -19.38 1.65 37.86
C LEU A 239 -18.98 2.58 39.02
N LEU A 240 -18.20 3.63 38.73
CA LEU A 240 -17.79 4.61 39.73
C LEU A 240 -19.00 5.39 40.29
N ASN A 241 -19.92 5.84 39.43
CA ASN A 241 -21.12 6.54 39.89
C ASN A 241 -22.07 5.66 40.71
N LYS A 242 -22.22 4.38 40.35
CA LYS A 242 -23.01 3.41 41.13
C LYS A 242 -22.43 3.24 42.54
N ASN A 243 -21.11 3.09 42.64
CA ASN A 243 -20.40 2.99 43.91
C ASN A 243 -20.48 4.28 44.73
N ARG A 244 -20.36 5.44 44.09
CA ARG A 244 -20.55 6.74 44.73
C ARG A 244 -21.93 6.86 45.39
N LYS A 245 -22.99 6.50 44.67
CA LYS A 245 -24.37 6.53 45.19
C LYS A 245 -24.55 5.56 46.37
N LYS A 246 -23.99 4.34 46.27
CA LYS A 246 -24.01 3.34 47.34
C LYS A 246 -23.28 3.83 48.60
N SER A 247 -22.11 4.44 48.44
CA SER A 247 -21.35 5.02 49.55
C SER A 247 -22.10 6.18 50.22
N LYS A 248 -22.73 7.07 49.45
CA LYS A 248 -23.54 8.19 49.98
C LYS A 248 -24.79 7.71 50.72
N ALA A 249 -25.49 6.71 50.18
CA ALA A 249 -26.66 6.10 50.85
C ALA A 249 -26.27 5.42 52.17
N THR A 250 -25.11 4.75 52.21
CA THR A 250 -24.60 4.12 53.44
C THR A 250 -24.27 5.19 54.49
N ALA A 251 -23.60 6.28 54.10
CA ALA A 251 -23.31 7.40 55.00
C ALA A 251 -24.59 8.08 55.56
N LEU A 252 -25.62 8.26 54.72
CA LEU A 252 -26.92 8.81 55.12
C LEU A 252 -27.69 7.88 56.08
N ASN A 253 -27.65 6.57 55.86
CA ASN A 253 -28.25 5.60 56.78
C ASN A 253 -27.54 5.57 58.13
N LEU A 254 -26.21 5.76 58.16
CA LEU A 254 -25.43 5.88 59.39
C LEU A 254 -25.76 7.17 60.17
N SER A 255 -26.01 8.29 59.48
CA SER A 255 -26.37 9.56 60.16
C SER A 255 -27.81 9.60 60.66
N SER A 256 -28.71 8.80 60.06
CA SER A 256 -30.14 8.77 60.38
C SER A 256 -30.50 7.71 61.45
N GLY A 257 -29.61 6.75 61.70
CA GLY A 257 -29.84 5.61 62.60
C GLY A 257 -29.09 5.71 63.93
N ARG A 258 -29.76 6.22 64.98
CA ARG A 258 -29.32 6.06 66.36
C ARG A 258 -29.51 4.59 66.80
N ARG A 259 -28.52 3.71 66.55
CA ARG A 259 -28.09 2.57 67.42
C ARG A 259 -27.18 1.55 66.69
N ARG A 260 -26.21 1.07 67.48
CA ARG A 260 -25.22 -0.01 67.29
C ARG A 260 -23.98 0.32 66.45
N SER A 261 -23.01 0.91 67.16
CA SER A 261 -21.60 0.55 67.06
C SER A 261 -21.42 -0.97 67.19
N VAL A 262 -20.71 -1.60 66.26
CA VAL A 262 -19.50 -2.43 66.48
C VAL A 262 -18.82 -2.53 65.09
N ILE A 263 -17.50 -2.31 65.04
CA ILE A 263 -16.63 -2.23 63.85
C ILE A 263 -16.74 -0.91 63.07
N ALA A 264 -16.44 0.20 63.75
CA ALA A 264 -16.06 1.46 63.11
C ALA A 264 -14.57 1.71 63.37
N SER A 265 -13.72 0.95 62.69
CA SER A 265 -12.29 1.29 62.54
C SER A 265 -12.01 1.42 61.05
N ASN A 266 -11.55 2.61 60.68
CA ASN A 266 -11.13 3.04 59.35
C ASN A 266 -12.21 3.59 58.40
N VAL A 267 -13.10 4.45 58.91
CA VAL A 267 -13.83 5.40 58.06
C VAL A 267 -12.98 6.68 57.94
N ASN A 268 -11.88 6.60 57.21
CA ASN A 268 -11.32 7.78 56.56
C ASN A 268 -12.27 8.13 55.41
N GLY A 269 -12.82 9.34 55.43
CA GLY A 269 -13.98 9.79 54.65
C GLY A 269 -13.75 9.93 53.14
N GLY A 270 -13.51 8.81 52.45
CA GLY A 270 -13.29 8.79 51.00
C GLY A 270 -13.76 7.52 50.32
N GLY A 271 -14.95 7.01 50.67
CA GLY A 271 -15.65 5.89 50.04
C GLY A 271 -14.79 4.94 49.21
N GLU A 272 -14.09 4.00 49.87
CA GLU A 272 -13.27 3.00 49.19
C GLU A 272 -14.14 2.03 48.37
N LEU A 273 -13.65 1.59 47.20
CA LEU A 273 -14.36 0.60 46.39
C LEU A 273 -14.34 -0.76 47.09
N SER A 274 -15.45 -1.50 47.00
CA SER A 274 -15.46 -2.91 47.38
C SER A 274 -14.46 -3.70 46.54
N CYS A 275 -13.75 -4.67 47.13
CA CYS A 275 -12.77 -5.52 46.44
C CYS A 275 -13.30 -6.13 45.13
N VAL A 276 -14.57 -6.52 45.09
CA VAL A 276 -15.22 -7.08 43.88
C VAL A 276 -15.39 -6.02 42.79
N ASP A 277 -15.78 -4.81 43.15
CA ASP A 277 -15.95 -3.70 42.21
C ASP A 277 -14.60 -3.14 41.75
N MET A 278 -13.57 -3.20 42.60
CA MET A 278 -12.18 -2.92 42.23
C MET A 278 -11.67 -3.95 41.21
N GLY A 279 -11.91 -5.24 41.40
CA GLY A 279 -11.56 -6.27 40.43
C GLY A 279 -12.23 -6.07 39.07
N ARG A 280 -13.50 -5.69 39.04
CA ARG A 280 -14.23 -5.35 37.80
C ARG A 280 -13.64 -4.12 37.09
N LEU A 281 -13.24 -3.11 37.87
CA LEU A 281 -12.59 -1.91 37.35
C LEU A 281 -11.22 -2.22 36.76
N VAL A 282 -10.41 -3.06 37.41
CA VAL A 282 -9.10 -3.45 36.88
C VAL A 282 -9.24 -4.19 35.55
N ILE A 283 -10.23 -5.09 35.42
CA ILE A 283 -10.47 -5.83 34.17
C ILE A 283 -10.92 -4.89 33.04
N SER A 284 -11.80 -3.93 33.31
CA SER A 284 -12.24 -2.97 32.28
C SER A 284 -11.10 -2.02 31.88
N LEU A 285 -10.27 -1.60 32.83
CA LEU A 285 -9.08 -0.80 32.58
C LEU A 285 -8.01 -1.57 31.79
N ASP A 286 -7.83 -2.87 32.03
CA ASP A 286 -6.91 -3.69 31.25
C ASP A 286 -7.36 -3.82 29.78
N ARG A 287 -8.66 -4.08 29.56
CA ARG A 287 -9.24 -4.07 28.20
C ARG A 287 -9.04 -2.72 27.50
N MET A 288 -9.25 -1.62 28.23
CA MET A 288 -9.03 -0.28 27.71
C MET A 288 -7.54 -0.03 27.40
N ARG A 289 -6.62 -0.54 28.21
CA ARG A 289 -5.17 -0.47 28.01
C ARG A 289 -4.71 -1.23 26.77
N GLN A 290 -5.23 -2.43 26.55
CA GLN A 290 -4.93 -3.22 25.34
C GLN A 290 -5.37 -2.46 24.08
N ARG A 291 -6.54 -1.82 24.12
CA ARG A 291 -7.04 -0.98 23.02
C ARG A 291 -6.28 0.32 22.83
N ALA A 292 -5.75 0.90 23.90
CA ALA A 292 -4.91 2.10 23.87
C ALA A 292 -3.68 1.96 22.96
N TYR A 293 -3.20 0.73 22.75
CA TYR A 293 -2.04 0.45 21.91
C TYR A 293 -2.32 0.69 20.41
N TYR A 294 -3.56 0.47 19.96
CA TYR A 294 -3.95 0.62 18.57
C TYR A 294 -4.38 2.06 18.19
N VAL A 295 -4.32 2.99 19.15
CA VAL A 295 -4.65 4.39 18.91
C VAL A 295 -3.51 5.05 18.12
N PRO A 296 -3.78 5.64 16.94
CA PRO A 296 -2.74 6.13 16.04
C PRO A 296 -2.03 7.39 16.54
N HIS A 297 -2.72 8.24 17.31
CA HIS A 297 -2.12 9.43 17.88
C HIS A 297 -1.34 9.05 19.14
N ALA A 298 -0.01 9.17 19.07
CA ALA A 298 0.90 8.86 20.17
C ALA A 298 0.56 9.66 21.43
N ASP A 299 0.19 10.93 21.28
CA ASP A 299 -0.20 11.81 22.39
C ASP A 299 -1.42 11.27 23.12
N VAL A 300 -2.50 10.96 22.39
CA VAL A 300 -3.75 10.44 22.96
C VAL A 300 -3.54 9.07 23.60
N SER A 301 -2.76 8.18 22.97
CA SER A 301 -2.40 6.88 23.54
C SER A 301 -1.63 7.04 24.85
N SER A 302 -0.71 8.01 24.93
CA SER A 302 0.10 8.26 26.12
C SER A 302 -0.73 8.78 27.29
N TRP A 303 -1.65 9.72 27.03
CA TRP A 303 -2.56 10.28 28.03
C TRP A 303 -3.50 9.20 28.56
N LEU A 304 -4.12 8.43 27.66
CA LEU A 304 -5.03 7.36 28.06
C LEU A 304 -4.32 6.27 28.89
N LYS A 305 -3.05 5.95 28.58
CA LYS A 305 -2.23 5.03 29.39
C LYS A 305 -1.84 5.62 30.75
N GLN A 306 -1.70 6.94 30.85
CA GLN A 306 -1.45 7.62 32.12
C GLN A 306 -2.71 7.60 32.97
N ASP A 307 -3.86 7.98 32.43
CA ASP A 307 -5.13 7.99 33.15
C ASP A 307 -5.53 6.59 33.63
N ILE A 308 -5.28 5.54 32.82
CA ILE A 308 -5.46 4.15 33.25
C ILE A 308 -4.63 3.81 34.48
N ARG A 309 -3.35 4.25 34.53
CA ARG A 309 -2.46 3.99 35.67
C ARG A 309 -2.91 4.75 36.92
N GLU A 310 -3.36 5.98 36.76
CA GLU A 310 -3.93 6.78 37.86
C GLU A 310 -5.19 6.10 38.42
N LEU A 311 -6.09 5.60 37.56
CA LEU A 311 -7.32 4.89 37.96
C LEU A 311 -7.06 3.54 38.65
N GLN A 312 -5.94 2.87 38.36
CA GLN A 312 -5.54 1.60 39.00
C GLN A 312 -4.96 1.80 40.41
N THR A 313 -4.53 3.01 40.75
CA THR A 313 -3.88 3.28 42.03
C THR A 313 -4.88 3.18 43.19
N GLU A 314 -4.55 2.39 44.21
CA GLU A 314 -5.44 2.06 45.33
C GLU A 314 -5.78 3.27 46.21
N GLN A 315 -4.89 4.27 46.25
CA GLN A 315 -5.01 5.47 47.09
C GLN A 315 -6.03 6.51 46.57
N PHE A 316 -6.59 6.34 45.38
CA PHE A 316 -7.51 7.31 44.78
C PHE A 316 -8.95 7.10 45.27
N SER A 317 -9.56 8.15 45.83
CA SER A 317 -10.99 8.18 46.17
C SER A 317 -11.88 8.12 44.92
N ILE A 318 -13.15 7.71 45.08
CA ILE A 318 -14.12 7.65 43.97
C ILE A 318 -14.28 8.99 43.25
N GLU A 319 -14.27 10.11 43.98
CA GLU A 319 -14.42 11.45 43.36
C GLU A 319 -13.17 11.83 42.56
N GLN A 320 -11.96 11.50 43.05
CA GLN A 320 -10.72 11.72 42.28
C GLN A 320 -10.68 10.87 41.01
N ARG A 321 -11.12 9.60 41.07
CA ARG A 321 -11.21 8.73 39.88
C ARG A 321 -12.22 9.26 38.86
N LEU A 322 -13.32 9.86 39.30
CA LEU A 322 -14.29 10.50 38.40
C LEU A 322 -13.68 11.75 37.73
N THR A 323 -12.89 12.54 38.44
CA THR A 323 -12.22 13.71 37.85
C THR A 323 -11.17 13.32 36.80
N THR A 324 -10.39 12.26 37.04
CA THR A 324 -9.41 11.75 36.06
C THR A 324 -10.10 11.28 34.77
N LEU A 325 -11.29 10.69 34.87
CA LEU A 325 -12.05 10.19 33.71
C LEU A 325 -12.72 11.30 32.88
N GLN A 326 -12.87 12.50 33.45
CA GLN A 326 -13.45 13.66 32.76
C GLN A 326 -12.43 14.53 32.03
N ARG A 327 -11.13 14.24 32.22
CA ARG A 327 -10.00 14.91 31.56
C ARG A 327 -9.91 14.52 30.08
#